data_AF-A0A8S1QQ19-F1
#
_entry.id   AF-A0A8S1QQ19-F1
#
_cell.length_a   1.000
_cell.length_b   1.000
_cell.length_c   1.000
_cell.angle_alpha   90.00
_cell.angle_beta   90.00
_cell.angle_gamma   90.00
#
_symmetry.space_group_name_H-M   'P 1'
#
loop_
_entity.id
_entity.type
_entity.pdbx_description
1 polymer ?
#
loop_
_entity_poly.entity_id
_entity_poly.type
_entity_poly.pdbx_seq_one_letter_code
_entity_poly.pdbx_strand_id
1 'polypeptide(L)'
;MPQNENLSIRGDNENVKFWQLQDQYFCQQIINEHKMPIIGLSISPDGRKIISIGADKNLLCNGRFRKEIWQFLLKIQFNGLFTSDLFYHQLDFYFQSSKSYTGTKNLLIFKMAMNQKFQIAKNISLQGKGQPDLGDCQPIYVTSKQILIIKNGYFINIIRFILYNPQFKGLDGEFNYQLEQSINFGYDCVYGTISHDGQFLITWDYKSHETQIKNII
;
A
#
# COMPACT_ATOMS: atom_id res chain seq x y z
N MET A 1 8.95 6.25 -7.32
CA MET A 1 8.97 6.22 -8.80
C MET A 1 10.02 5.20 -9.23
N PRO A 2 9.70 4.15 -10.00
CA PRO A 2 10.70 3.21 -10.51
C PRO A 2 11.61 3.88 -11.55
N GLN A 3 12.90 3.55 -11.56
CA GLN A 3 13.94 4.11 -12.45
C GLN A 3 13.85 3.69 -13.94
N ASN A 4 12.69 3.29 -14.46
CA ASN A 4 12.52 2.99 -15.89
C ASN A 4 11.55 4.02 -16.49
N GLU A 5 12.11 5.09 -17.06
CA GLU A 5 11.38 6.23 -17.64
C GLU A 5 10.43 5.87 -18.81
N ASN A 6 10.41 4.61 -19.24
CA ASN A 6 9.69 4.16 -20.44
C ASN A 6 8.50 3.21 -20.18
N LEU A 7 8.07 3.00 -18.93
CA LEU A 7 6.91 2.16 -18.63
C LEU A 7 5.86 2.94 -17.83
N SER A 8 4.64 2.99 -18.35
CA SER A 8 3.46 3.45 -17.62
C SER A 8 2.47 2.30 -17.44
N ILE A 9 1.89 2.18 -16.25
CA ILE A 9 0.87 1.17 -15.94
C ILE A 9 -0.36 1.90 -15.41
N ARG A 10 -1.54 1.51 -15.89
CA ARG A 10 -2.80 2.14 -15.50
C ARG A 10 -3.91 1.11 -15.34
N GLY A 11 -4.71 1.25 -14.28
CA GLY A 11 -6.03 0.62 -14.20
C GLY A 11 -7.02 1.39 -15.06
N ASP A 12 -7.68 0.70 -15.99
CA ASP A 12 -8.69 1.25 -16.88
C ASP A 12 -9.92 0.32 -16.90
N ASN A 13 -10.94 0.72 -16.15
CA ASN A 13 -12.07 -0.13 -15.78
C ASN A 13 -11.56 -1.44 -15.16
N GLU A 14 -11.86 -2.57 -15.80
CA GLU A 14 -11.51 -3.92 -15.35
C GLU A 14 -10.09 -4.35 -15.77
N ASN A 15 -9.39 -3.50 -16.52
CA ASN A 15 -8.14 -3.87 -17.18
C ASN A 15 -6.93 -3.17 -16.57
N VAL A 16 -5.85 -3.92 -16.37
CA VAL A 16 -4.53 -3.32 -16.17
C VAL A 16 -3.87 -3.18 -17.53
N LYS A 17 -3.62 -1.93 -17.94
CA LYS A 17 -2.95 -1.60 -19.20
C LYS A 17 -1.49 -1.23 -18.96
N PHE A 18 -0.64 -1.73 -19.82
CA PHE A 18 0.80 -1.50 -19.81
C PHE A 18 1.19 -0.73 -21.07
N TRP A 19 1.88 0.37 -20.88
CA TRP A 19 2.29 1.28 -21.93
C TRP A 19 3.79 1.39 -21.94
N GLN A 20 4.38 1.22 -23.12
CA GLN A 20 5.80 1.40 -23.33
C GLN A 20 6.06 2.66 -24.14
N LEU A 21 7.05 3.44 -23.71
CA LEU A 21 7.59 4.55 -24.47
C LEU A 21 8.77 4.04 -25.30
N GLN A 22 8.63 4.13 -26.62
CA GLN A 22 9.74 4.09 -27.56
C GLN A 22 9.85 5.49 -28.19
N ASP A 23 9.36 5.67 -29.41
CA ASP A 23 9.20 7.01 -30.01
C ASP A 23 7.86 7.66 -29.63
N GLN A 24 6.84 6.83 -29.37
CA GLN A 24 5.52 7.21 -28.86
C GLN A 24 5.04 6.18 -27.84
N TYR A 25 4.08 6.56 -26.99
CA TYR A 25 3.43 5.61 -26.10
C TYR A 25 2.52 4.67 -26.90
N PHE A 26 2.75 3.36 -26.78
CA PHE A 26 1.83 2.35 -27.28
C PHE A 26 1.44 1.37 -26.17
N CYS A 27 0.22 0.84 -26.26
CA CYS A 27 -0.25 -0.16 -25.31
C CYS A 27 0.42 -1.50 -25.66
N GLN A 28 1.43 -1.86 -24.89
CA GLN A 28 2.19 -3.08 -25.07
C GLN A 28 1.37 -4.31 -24.65
N GLN A 29 0.57 -4.17 -23.59
CA GLN A 29 -0.18 -5.29 -23.02
C GLN A 29 -1.42 -4.83 -22.26
N ILE A 30 -2.44 -5.71 -22.24
CA ILE A 30 -3.63 -5.59 -21.40
C ILE A 30 -3.78 -6.89 -20.60
N ILE A 31 -4.02 -6.77 -19.29
CA ILE A 31 -4.43 -7.88 -18.42
C ILE A 31 -5.87 -7.60 -17.98
N ASN A 32 -6.79 -8.51 -18.32
CA ASN A 32 -8.25 -8.37 -18.18
C ASN A 32 -8.86 -9.37 -17.19
N GLU A 33 -8.16 -9.61 -16.08
CA GLU A 33 -8.50 -10.64 -15.09
C GLU A 33 -9.47 -10.16 -13.99
N HIS A 34 -9.59 -8.85 -13.77
CA HIS A 34 -10.61 -8.31 -12.86
C HIS A 34 -11.98 -8.36 -13.54
N LYS A 35 -13.03 -8.58 -12.75
CA LYS A 35 -14.43 -8.62 -13.22
C LYS A 35 -15.23 -7.37 -12.89
N MET A 36 -14.59 -6.40 -12.24
CA MET A 36 -15.16 -5.11 -11.85
C MET A 36 -14.02 -4.07 -11.82
N PRO A 37 -14.35 -2.76 -11.76
CA PRO A 37 -13.34 -1.70 -11.82
C PRO A 37 -12.18 -1.87 -10.83
N ILE A 38 -10.97 -1.61 -11.32
CA ILE A 38 -9.76 -1.53 -10.51
C ILE A 38 -9.81 -0.25 -9.68
N ILE A 39 -9.66 -0.42 -8.37
CA ILE A 39 -9.73 0.66 -7.36
C ILE A 39 -8.39 0.92 -6.68
N GLY A 40 -7.40 0.06 -6.89
CA GLY A 40 -6.05 0.22 -6.36
C GLY A 40 -5.00 -0.43 -7.25
N LEU A 41 -3.84 0.21 -7.37
CA LEU A 41 -2.72 -0.28 -8.16
C LEU A 41 -1.41 0.13 -7.48
N SER A 42 -0.48 -0.80 -7.32
CA SER A 42 0.84 -0.53 -6.74
C SER A 42 1.92 -1.36 -7.41
N ILE A 43 3.12 -0.80 -7.53
CA ILE A 43 4.29 -1.43 -8.14
C ILE A 43 5.36 -1.67 -7.08
N SER A 44 6.06 -2.80 -7.17
CA SER A 44 7.21 -3.06 -6.30
C SER A 44 8.35 -2.07 -6.58
N PRO A 45 9.18 -1.72 -5.57
CA PRO A 45 10.31 -0.82 -5.74
C PRO A 45 11.29 -1.24 -6.86
N ASP A 46 11.46 -2.54 -7.07
CA ASP A 46 12.30 -3.10 -8.15
C ASP A 46 11.63 -3.04 -9.54
N GLY A 47 10.37 -2.62 -9.62
CA GLY A 47 9.59 -2.51 -10.85
C GLY A 47 9.24 -3.85 -11.50
N ARG A 48 9.40 -4.97 -10.78
CA ARG A 48 9.20 -6.32 -11.34
C ARG A 48 7.85 -6.93 -11.00
N LYS A 49 7.11 -6.36 -10.05
CA LYS A 49 5.81 -6.86 -9.61
C LYS A 49 4.80 -5.73 -9.52
N ILE A 50 3.55 -6.07 -9.77
CA ILE A 50 2.40 -5.19 -9.61
C ILE A 50 1.33 -5.91 -8.84
N ILE A 51 0.64 -5.18 -7.99
CA ILE A 51 -0.62 -5.61 -7.42
C ILE A 51 -1.71 -4.67 -7.92
N SER A 52 -2.80 -5.28 -8.38
CA SER A 52 -4.05 -4.59 -8.68
C SER A 52 -5.16 -5.11 -7.78
N ILE A 53 -6.03 -4.20 -7.36
CA ILE A 53 -7.17 -4.49 -6.50
C ILE A 53 -8.43 -4.03 -7.21
N GLY A 54 -9.41 -4.93 -7.33
CA GLY A 54 -10.70 -4.65 -7.97
C GLY A 54 -11.85 -4.56 -6.97
N ALA A 55 -12.90 -3.85 -7.39
CA ALA A 55 -14.20 -3.87 -6.70
C ALA A 55 -14.84 -5.28 -6.68
N ASP A 56 -14.32 -6.21 -7.49
CA ASP A 56 -14.66 -7.63 -7.52
C ASP A 56 -14.12 -8.43 -6.33
N LYS A 57 -13.54 -7.73 -5.35
CA LYS A 57 -12.93 -8.27 -4.14
C LYS A 57 -11.76 -9.22 -4.41
N ASN A 58 -11.15 -9.08 -5.59
CA ASN A 58 -9.93 -9.78 -5.94
C ASN A 58 -8.73 -8.85 -5.87
N LEU A 59 -7.63 -9.39 -5.37
CA LEU A 59 -6.29 -8.83 -5.49
C LEU A 59 -5.53 -9.72 -6.46
N LEU A 60 -4.95 -9.12 -7.50
CA LEU A 60 -4.13 -9.83 -8.49
C LEU A 60 -2.68 -9.37 -8.36
N CYS A 61 -1.77 -10.33 -8.36
CA CYS A 61 -0.33 -10.10 -8.41
C CYS A 61 0.17 -10.48 -9.81
N ASN A 62 0.87 -9.57 -10.45
CA ASN A 62 1.48 -9.76 -11.77
C ASN A 62 2.99 -9.57 -11.66
N GLY A 63 3.77 -10.35 -12.42
CA GLY A 63 5.23 -10.30 -12.45
C GLY A 63 5.76 -10.04 -13.85
N ARG A 64 6.89 -9.35 -13.96
CA ARG A 64 7.59 -9.11 -15.22
C ARG A 64 8.87 -9.94 -15.28
N PHE A 65 8.95 -10.86 -16.24
CA PHE A 65 10.17 -11.62 -16.52
C PHE A 65 10.96 -10.98 -17.67
N ARG A 66 12.27 -10.83 -17.50
CA ARG A 66 13.25 -10.38 -18.52
C ARG A 66 12.81 -9.17 -19.37
N LYS A 67 12.13 -8.19 -18.75
CA LYS A 67 11.66 -6.93 -19.36
C LYS A 67 10.61 -7.02 -20.47
N GLU A 68 10.13 -8.18 -20.87
CA GLU A 68 9.30 -8.26 -22.09
C GLU A 68 7.79 -8.28 -21.79
N ILE A 69 7.32 -9.10 -20.86
CA ILE A 69 5.86 -9.35 -20.69
C ILE A 69 5.50 -9.45 -19.20
N TRP A 70 4.35 -8.87 -18.84
CA TRP A 70 3.73 -9.04 -17.52
C TRP A 70 2.88 -10.31 -17.51
N GLN A 71 3.01 -11.11 -16.47
CA GLN A 71 2.28 -12.36 -16.34
C GLN A 71 1.55 -12.39 -15.03
N PHE A 72 0.33 -12.92 -15.07
CA PHE A 72 -0.44 -13.21 -13.88
C PHE A 72 0.28 -14.26 -13.03
N LEU A 73 0.48 -13.95 -11.74
CA LEU A 73 1.14 -14.85 -10.78
C LEU A 73 0.14 -15.45 -9.81
N LEU A 74 -0.74 -14.63 -9.24
CA LEU A 74 -1.65 -15.06 -8.19
C LEU A 74 -2.90 -14.18 -8.12
N LYS A 75 -4.02 -14.82 -7.81
CA LYS A 75 -5.29 -14.18 -7.43
C LYS A 75 -5.62 -14.53 -5.99
N ILE A 76 -5.96 -13.52 -5.21
CA ILE A 76 -6.39 -13.65 -3.83
C ILE A 76 -7.79 -13.05 -3.72
N GLN A 77 -8.75 -13.83 -3.25
CA GLN A 77 -10.11 -13.36 -3.02
C GLN A 77 -10.30 -12.97 -1.56
N PHE A 78 -10.96 -11.84 -1.32
CA PHE A 78 -11.29 -11.35 0.00
C PHE A 78 -12.79 -11.23 0.20
N ASN A 79 -13.23 -11.44 1.45
CA ASN A 79 -14.64 -11.29 1.83
C ASN A 79 -14.99 -9.88 2.32
N GLY A 80 -14.10 -8.89 2.14
CA GLY A 80 -14.28 -7.49 2.56
C GLY A 80 -14.20 -6.49 1.39
N LEU A 81 -14.37 -5.21 1.70
CA LEU A 81 -14.04 -4.11 0.79
C LEU A 81 -12.56 -3.79 0.90
N PHE A 82 -11.96 -3.40 -0.22
CA PHE A 82 -10.61 -2.84 -0.22
C PHE A 82 -10.65 -1.33 -0.20
N THR A 83 -9.54 -0.76 0.27
CA THR A 83 -9.22 0.64 0.08
C THR A 83 -8.07 0.74 -0.93
N SER A 84 -7.91 1.90 -1.55
CA SER A 84 -6.87 2.21 -2.54
C SER A 84 -5.45 2.20 -1.95
N ASP A 85 -5.34 2.10 -0.61
CA ASP A 85 -4.10 2.19 0.15
C ASP A 85 -3.30 0.88 0.08
N LEU A 86 -2.50 0.76 -0.98
CA LEU A 86 -1.64 -0.38 -1.26
C LEU A 86 -0.18 0.07 -1.40
N PHE A 87 0.69 -0.53 -0.60
CA PHE A 87 2.11 -0.20 -0.59
C PHE A 87 2.99 -1.46 -0.65
N TYR A 88 4.13 -1.33 -1.32
CA TYR A 88 5.15 -2.38 -1.41
C TYR A 88 6.41 -1.99 -0.61
N HIS A 89 6.90 -2.91 0.21
CA HIS A 89 8.24 -2.83 0.77
C HIS A 89 8.97 -4.16 0.59
N GLN A 90 10.07 -4.14 -0.16
CA GLN A 90 10.85 -5.34 -0.50
C GLN A 90 9.99 -6.42 -1.19
N LEU A 91 9.78 -7.57 -0.54
CA LEU A 91 8.98 -8.69 -1.04
C LEU A 91 7.55 -8.71 -0.48
N ASP A 92 7.25 -7.81 0.45
CA ASP A 92 5.99 -7.76 1.18
C ASP A 92 5.12 -6.65 0.62
N PHE A 93 3.81 -6.85 0.73
CA PHE A 93 2.84 -5.79 0.45
C PHE A 93 1.88 -5.59 1.60
N TYR A 94 1.44 -4.35 1.71
CA TYR A 94 0.68 -3.81 2.82
C TYR A 94 -0.59 -3.23 2.24
N PHE A 95 -1.73 -3.59 2.81
CA PHE A 95 -2.97 -2.92 2.44
C PHE A 95 -3.93 -2.80 3.60
N GLN A 96 -4.76 -1.76 3.53
CA GLN A 96 -5.88 -1.64 4.43
C GLN A 96 -7.11 -2.34 3.86
N SER A 97 -7.63 -3.27 4.65
CA SER A 97 -8.90 -3.93 4.38
C SER A 97 -9.97 -3.38 5.30
N SER A 98 -11.18 -3.15 4.79
CA SER A 98 -12.34 -2.85 5.62
C SER A 98 -13.49 -3.79 5.32
N LYS A 99 -14.33 -4.08 6.31
CA LYS A 99 -15.57 -4.85 6.07
C LYS A 99 -16.68 -3.97 5.47
N SER A 100 -16.61 -2.66 5.61
CA SER A 100 -17.56 -1.67 5.08
C SER A 100 -16.90 -0.29 4.97
N TYR A 101 -17.52 0.68 4.29
CA TYR A 101 -17.02 2.06 4.23
C TYR A 101 -16.82 2.71 5.62
N THR A 102 -17.64 2.30 6.58
CA THR A 102 -17.57 2.72 7.99
C THR A 102 -16.97 1.65 8.91
N GLY A 103 -16.44 0.58 8.31
CA GLY A 103 -15.97 -0.60 9.02
C GLY A 103 -14.59 -0.39 9.63
N THR A 104 -14.26 -1.22 10.60
CA THR A 104 -12.90 -1.29 11.14
C THR A 104 -11.92 -1.63 10.04
N LYS A 105 -11.03 -0.68 9.68
CA LYS A 105 -9.86 -1.00 8.87
C LYS A 105 -8.79 -1.62 9.74
N ASN A 106 -8.23 -2.72 9.25
CA ASN A 106 -6.97 -3.23 9.75
C ASN A 106 -5.91 -3.13 8.67
N LEU A 107 -4.67 -2.91 9.08
CA LEU A 107 -3.54 -3.07 8.18
C LEU A 107 -3.19 -4.56 8.11
N LEU A 108 -3.38 -5.15 6.94
CA LEU A 108 -2.96 -6.51 6.66
C LEU A 108 -1.58 -6.49 5.99
N ILE A 109 -0.71 -7.38 6.46
CA ILE A 109 0.62 -7.58 5.91
C ILE A 109 0.64 -8.94 5.20
N PHE A 110 1.01 -8.92 3.93
CA PHE A 110 1.16 -10.11 3.13
C PHE A 110 2.62 -10.38 2.84
N LYS A 111 3.02 -11.61 3.12
CA LYS A 111 4.34 -12.13 2.76
C LYS A 111 4.19 -13.11 1.61
N MET A 112 5.11 -13.01 0.66
CA MET A 112 5.24 -14.02 -0.39
C MET A 112 5.96 -15.23 0.21
N ALA A 113 5.26 -16.33 0.41
CA ALA A 113 5.91 -17.58 0.81
C ALA A 113 6.76 -18.13 -0.35
N MET A 114 7.73 -19.00 -0.03
CA MET A 114 8.63 -19.60 -1.03
C MET A 114 7.89 -20.33 -2.16
N ASN A 115 6.66 -20.80 -1.91
CA ASN A 115 5.79 -21.43 -2.90
C ASN A 115 5.05 -20.43 -3.82
N GLN A 116 5.46 -19.15 -3.81
CA GLN A 116 4.84 -18.06 -4.58
C GLN A 116 3.38 -17.78 -4.22
N LYS A 117 2.88 -18.35 -3.12
CA LYS A 117 1.58 -17.99 -2.55
C LYS A 117 1.78 -16.88 -1.53
N PHE A 118 0.92 -15.89 -1.57
CA PHE A 118 0.87 -14.89 -0.51
C PHE A 118 0.01 -15.41 0.64
N GLN A 119 0.50 -15.22 1.86
CA GLN A 119 -0.25 -15.52 3.08
C GLN A 119 -0.39 -14.24 3.89
N ILE A 120 -1.51 -14.12 4.61
CA ILE A 120 -1.65 -13.11 5.66
C ILE A 120 -0.58 -13.45 6.69
N ALA A 121 0.48 -12.65 6.72
CA ALA A 121 1.51 -12.81 7.73
C ALA A 121 0.99 -12.22 9.05
N LYS A 122 0.41 -11.01 9.01
CA LYS A 122 -0.02 -10.29 10.20
C LYS A 122 -1.25 -9.39 9.96
N ASN A 123 -1.96 -9.12 11.04
CA ASN A 123 -3.13 -8.23 11.10
C ASN A 123 -2.92 -7.22 12.22
N ILE A 124 -2.67 -5.96 11.86
CA ILE A 124 -2.38 -4.87 12.79
C ILE A 124 -3.66 -4.07 13.01
N SER A 125 -4.08 -4.01 14.28
CA SER A 125 -5.15 -3.13 14.71
C SER A 125 -4.68 -1.68 14.75
N LEU A 126 -5.33 -0.83 13.97
CA LEU A 126 -5.09 0.62 13.95
C LEU A 126 -6.04 1.34 14.91
N GLN A 127 -5.67 2.55 15.36
CA GLN A 127 -6.61 3.48 16.01
C GLN A 127 -7.58 4.04 14.96
N GLY A 128 -8.78 4.43 15.39
CA GLY A 128 -9.85 4.92 14.50
C GLY A 128 -10.84 3.85 14.02
N LYS A 129 -10.92 2.71 14.72
CA LYS A 129 -11.84 1.61 14.36
C LYS A 129 -13.31 2.07 14.36
N GLY A 130 -14.04 1.72 13.30
CA GLY A 130 -15.47 2.04 13.16
C GLY A 130 -15.79 3.49 12.84
N GLN A 131 -14.77 4.32 12.58
CA GLN A 131 -14.95 5.70 12.14
C GLN A 131 -15.06 5.76 10.60
N PRO A 132 -15.81 6.73 10.07
CA PRO A 132 -15.82 6.98 8.62
C PRO A 132 -14.42 7.39 8.16
N ASP A 133 -14.06 6.98 6.96
CA ASP A 133 -12.75 7.27 6.39
C ASP A 133 -12.90 7.67 4.92
N LEU A 134 -13.26 8.94 4.71
CA LEU A 134 -13.52 9.54 3.40
C LEU A 134 -12.32 10.29 2.81
N GLY A 135 -11.17 10.29 3.51
CA GLY A 135 -9.98 11.02 3.07
C GLY A 135 -8.90 10.08 2.53
N ASP A 136 -8.51 10.27 1.28
CA ASP A 136 -7.40 9.56 0.63
C ASP A 136 -6.06 10.08 1.18
N CYS A 137 -5.46 9.38 2.13
CA CYS A 137 -4.07 9.55 2.51
C CYS A 137 -3.32 8.29 2.15
N GLN A 138 -2.59 8.34 1.04
CA GLN A 138 -1.78 7.21 0.62
C GLN A 138 -0.79 6.83 1.74
N PRO A 139 -0.63 5.54 2.03
CA PRO A 139 0.36 5.08 3.00
C PRO A 139 1.76 5.53 2.57
N ILE A 140 2.53 6.08 3.51
CA ILE A 140 3.90 6.52 3.26
C ILE A 140 4.85 5.74 4.16
N TYR A 141 5.82 5.04 3.55
CA TYR A 141 6.89 4.37 4.27
C TYR A 141 8.18 5.15 4.16
N VAL A 142 8.82 5.42 5.30
CA VAL A 142 10.12 6.09 5.37
C VAL A 142 11.19 5.07 5.71
N THR A 143 11.94 4.64 4.70
CA THR A 143 12.95 3.57 4.82
C THR A 143 14.05 3.90 5.81
N SER A 144 14.55 5.14 5.83
CA SER A 144 15.63 5.57 6.74
C SER A 144 15.25 5.48 8.23
N LYS A 145 13.95 5.50 8.52
CA LYS A 145 13.39 5.47 9.88
C LYS A 145 12.64 4.17 10.19
N GLN A 146 12.43 3.34 9.17
CA GLN A 146 11.65 2.11 9.22
C GLN A 146 10.22 2.34 9.77
N ILE A 147 9.57 3.43 9.38
CA ILE A 147 8.21 3.76 9.82
C ILE A 147 7.23 3.76 8.65
N LEU A 148 6.01 3.26 8.89
CA LEU A 148 4.85 3.40 8.01
C LEU A 148 3.88 4.39 8.65
N ILE A 149 3.48 5.37 7.86
CA ILE A 149 2.45 6.34 8.21
C ILE A 149 1.21 5.99 7.42
N ILE A 150 0.11 5.82 8.14
CA ILE A 150 -1.13 5.39 7.52
C ILE A 150 -2.35 6.00 8.20
N LYS A 151 -3.28 6.51 7.41
CA LYS A 151 -4.53 7.07 7.91
C LYS A 151 -5.53 5.96 8.19
N ASN A 152 -6.28 6.08 9.27
CA ASN A 152 -7.47 5.28 9.52
C ASN A 152 -8.49 6.09 10.33
N GLY A 153 -9.64 6.37 9.73
CA GLY A 153 -10.64 7.24 10.33
C GLY A 153 -10.10 8.64 10.60
N TYR A 154 -10.23 9.11 11.84
CA TYR A 154 -9.75 10.43 12.26
C TYR A 154 -8.28 10.43 12.70
N PHE A 155 -7.60 9.30 12.52
CA PHE A 155 -6.25 9.09 13.03
C PHE A 155 -5.22 8.96 11.91
N ILE A 156 -4.06 9.58 12.12
CA ILE A 156 -2.81 9.17 11.46
C ILE A 156 -2.08 8.24 12.43
N ASN A 157 -1.83 7.00 11.99
CA ASN A 157 -1.12 5.98 12.73
C ASN A 157 0.33 5.91 12.22
N ILE A 158 1.30 5.90 13.14
CA ILE A 158 2.73 5.75 12.86
C ILE A 158 3.16 4.39 13.40
N ILE A 159 3.60 3.51 12.51
CA ILE A 159 3.96 2.13 12.81
C ILE A 159 5.44 1.94 12.54
N ARG A 160 6.22 1.62 13.57
CA ARG A 160 7.64 1.29 13.46
C ARG A 160 7.82 -0.17 13.12
N PHE A 161 8.71 -0.45 12.19
CA PHE A 161 9.20 -1.78 11.84
C PHE A 161 10.52 -1.99 12.58
N ILE A 162 10.59 -3.07 13.35
CA ILE A 162 11.75 -3.42 14.17
C ILE A 162 12.35 -4.69 13.57
N LEU A 163 13.57 -4.59 13.04
CA LEU A 163 14.35 -5.75 12.58
C LEU A 163 14.69 -6.65 13.77
N TYR A 164 14.40 -7.95 13.65
CA TYR A 164 14.85 -8.93 14.64
C TYR A 164 16.31 -9.34 14.41
N ASN A 165 16.96 -9.76 15.50
CA ASN A 165 18.40 -9.91 15.73
C ASN A 165 19.12 -10.90 14.77
N PRO A 166 20.33 -10.57 14.23
CA PRO A 166 21.09 -11.41 13.29
C PRO A 166 21.53 -12.80 13.78
N GLN A 167 21.36 -13.13 15.06
CA GLN A 167 21.78 -14.42 15.61
C GLN A 167 20.80 -15.57 15.33
N PHE A 168 19.55 -15.29 14.93
CA PHE A 168 18.62 -16.30 14.47
C PHE A 168 18.66 -16.40 12.94
N LYS A 169 19.49 -17.32 12.43
CA LYS A 169 19.44 -17.80 11.03
C LYS A 169 18.19 -18.66 10.81
N GLY A 170 17.01 -18.06 10.92
CA GLY A 170 15.80 -18.53 10.24
C GLY A 170 15.67 -17.76 8.94
N LEU A 171 15.39 -18.45 7.83
CA LEU A 171 15.53 -17.95 6.45
C LEU A 171 14.65 -16.76 6.04
N ASP A 172 13.88 -16.15 6.93
CA ASP A 172 13.08 -14.97 6.63
C ASP A 172 13.18 -13.99 7.82
N GLY A 173 13.98 -12.93 7.70
CA GLY A 173 14.14 -11.90 8.72
C GLY A 173 12.79 -11.26 9.09
N GLU A 174 12.15 -11.77 10.14
CA GLU A 174 10.84 -11.29 10.55
C GLU A 174 10.94 -9.88 11.13
N PHE A 175 10.28 -8.92 10.47
CA PHE A 175 10.00 -7.63 11.08
C PHE A 175 8.95 -7.81 12.20
N ASN A 176 9.30 -7.34 13.39
CA ASN A 176 8.32 -6.93 14.38
C ASN A 176 7.82 -5.54 14.05
N TYR A 177 6.69 -5.18 14.63
CA TYR A 177 6.03 -3.90 14.41
C TYR A 177 5.47 -3.41 15.73
N GLN A 178 5.49 -2.10 15.87
CA GLN A 178 4.91 -1.42 17.01
C GLN A 178 4.15 -0.21 16.51
N LEU A 179 2.88 -0.09 16.91
CA LEU A 179 2.18 1.18 16.78
C LEU A 179 2.86 2.17 17.73
N GLU A 180 3.65 3.06 17.16
CA GLU A 180 4.50 3.98 17.90
C GLU A 180 3.70 5.19 18.37
N GLN A 181 2.86 5.72 17.48
CA GLN A 181 2.03 6.88 17.77
C GLN A 181 0.72 6.83 16.98
N SER A 182 -0.30 7.49 17.50
CA SER A 182 -1.52 7.80 16.76
C SER A 182 -1.96 9.23 17.06
N ILE A 183 -2.20 10.01 16.02
CA ILE A 183 -2.57 11.42 16.12
C ILE A 183 -4.04 11.54 15.74
N ASN A 184 -4.88 11.97 16.66
CA ASN A 184 -6.30 12.18 16.44
C ASN A 184 -6.57 13.62 15.97
N PHE A 185 -7.22 13.78 14.82
CA PHE A 185 -7.65 15.07 14.30
C PHE A 185 -9.11 15.39 14.62
N GLY A 186 -9.89 14.39 15.06
CA GLY A 186 -11.30 14.53 15.40
C GLY A 186 -12.23 14.72 14.20
N TYR A 187 -11.71 14.59 12.98
CA TYR A 187 -12.42 14.70 11.71
C TYR A 187 -11.72 13.82 10.66
N ASP A 188 -12.44 13.37 9.62
CA ASP A 188 -11.93 12.42 8.61
C ASP A 188 -11.20 13.09 7.44
N CYS A 189 -11.51 14.34 7.13
CA CYS A 189 -10.81 15.13 6.12
C CYS A 189 -9.46 15.63 6.66
N VAL A 190 -8.50 14.71 6.70
CA VAL A 190 -7.09 14.96 7.01
C VAL A 190 -6.27 14.60 5.79
N TYR A 191 -5.36 15.50 5.40
CA TYR A 191 -4.38 15.30 4.35
C TYR A 191 -2.99 15.52 4.94
N GLY A 192 -1.99 14.83 4.42
CA GLY A 192 -0.63 15.04 4.90
C GLY A 192 0.43 14.33 4.09
N THR A 193 1.65 14.76 4.35
CA THR A 193 2.86 14.16 3.82
C THR A 193 3.95 14.20 4.90
N ILE A 194 5.10 13.63 4.59
CA ILE A 194 6.26 13.61 5.48
C ILE A 194 7.46 14.23 4.78
N SER A 195 8.32 14.90 5.56
CA SER A 195 9.62 15.35 5.08
C SER A 195 10.46 14.17 4.60
N HIS A 196 11.33 14.42 3.64
CA HIS A 196 12.15 13.37 3.00
C HIS A 196 13.00 12.57 4.01
N ASP A 197 13.44 13.21 5.08
CA ASP A 197 14.24 12.61 6.16
C ASP A 197 13.40 11.90 7.25
N GLY A 198 12.07 11.96 7.15
CA GLY A 198 11.14 11.35 8.09
C GLY A 198 10.90 12.13 9.37
N GLN A 199 11.49 13.32 9.56
CA GLN A 199 11.42 14.03 10.84
C GLN A 199 10.09 14.75 11.07
N PHE A 200 9.52 15.32 10.01
CA PHE A 200 8.37 16.20 10.12
C PHE A 200 7.16 15.62 9.38
N LEU A 201 6.08 15.43 10.10
CA LEU A 201 4.76 15.22 9.53
C LEU A 201 4.13 16.58 9.24
N ILE A 202 3.74 16.80 7.99
CA ILE A 202 3.07 18.01 7.52
C ILE A 202 1.64 17.63 7.21
N THR A 203 0.68 18.22 7.93
CA THR A 203 -0.75 17.91 7.76
C THR A 203 -1.56 19.15 7.53
N TRP A 204 -2.66 19.00 6.80
CA TRP A 204 -3.77 19.93 6.80
C TRP A 204 -5.02 19.16 7.21
N ASP A 205 -5.84 19.74 8.08
CA ASP A 205 -7.09 19.12 8.50
C ASP A 205 -8.25 20.10 8.44
N TYR A 206 -9.43 19.56 8.15
CA TYR A 206 -10.64 20.37 7.97
C TYR A 206 -11.11 21.04 9.26
N LYS A 207 -10.76 20.51 10.43
CA LYS A 207 -11.21 21.06 11.71
C LYS A 207 -10.45 22.34 12.07
N SER A 208 -9.14 22.35 11.87
CA SER A 208 -8.30 23.52 12.11
C SER A 208 -8.30 24.50 10.94
N HIS A 209 -8.52 24.02 9.72
CA HIS A 209 -8.28 24.76 8.47
C HIS A 209 -6.83 25.25 8.31
N GLU A 210 -5.90 24.64 9.04
CA GLU A 210 -4.50 25.07 9.11
C GLU A 210 -3.54 23.97 8.68
N THR A 211 -2.38 24.39 8.15
CA THR A 211 -1.24 23.49 7.98
C THR A 211 -0.47 23.41 9.29
N GLN A 212 -0.30 22.18 9.79
CA GLN A 212 0.47 21.88 10.98
C GLN A 212 1.72 21.09 10.61
N ILE A 213 2.82 21.38 11.29
CA ILE A 213 4.09 20.65 11.17
C ILE A 213 4.42 20.07 12.54
N LYS A 214 4.58 18.76 12.62
CA LYS A 214 4.88 18.05 13.87
C LYS A 214 6.17 17.26 13.72
N ASN A 215 7.07 17.39 14.69
CA ASN A 215 8.17 16.45 14.84
C ASN A 215 7.60 15.12 15.36
N ILE A 216 7.94 14.02 14.71
CA ILE A 216 7.39 12.68 14.97
C ILE A 216 8.48 11.65 15.30
N ILE A 217 9.73 12.08 15.52
CA ILE A 217 10.88 11.23 15.90
C ILE A 217 11.74 11.89 16.97
#